data_AF-A0A7W0RL04-F1
#
_entry.id   AF-A0A7W0RL04-F1
#
_cell.length_a   1.000
_cell.length_b   1.000
_cell.length_c   1.000
_cell.angle_alpha   90.00
_cell.angle_beta   90.00
_cell.angle_gamma   90.00
#
_symmetry.space_group_name_H-M   'P 1'
#
loop_
_entity.id
_entity.type
_entity.pdbx_description
1 polymer ?
#
loop_
_entity_poly.entity_id
_entity_poly.type
_entity_poly.pdbx_seq_one_letter_code
_entity_poly.pdbx_strand_id
1 'polypeptide(L)'
;MIASLRRMVTCHWSARRIERYLDNDPSAPLTLSEVRRLEEHLAVCEKCAHVGADQRALSRALSLWSQRRLVDEAALARMHDALNRVIAEGDR
;
A
#
# COMPACT_ATOMS: atom_id res chain seq x y z
N MET A 1 0.08 35.56 -8.46
CA MET A 1 0.61 34.45 -9.30
C MET A 1 1.44 33.42 -8.52
N ILE A 2 2.30 33.81 -7.57
CA ILE A 2 3.18 32.89 -6.82
C ILE A 2 2.40 31.77 -6.08
N ALA A 3 1.24 32.09 -5.50
CA ALA A 3 0.44 31.12 -4.76
C ALA A 3 -0.11 29.97 -5.64
N SER A 4 -0.55 30.28 -6.86
CA SER A 4 -1.10 29.28 -7.79
C SER A 4 -0.03 28.32 -8.30
N LEU A 5 1.16 28.84 -8.63
CA LEU A 5 2.32 28.03 -9.02
C LEU A 5 2.78 27.13 -7.87
N ARG A 6 2.85 27.68 -6.65
CA ARG A 6 3.16 26.90 -5.44
C ARG A 6 2.16 25.76 -5.24
N ARG A 7 0.85 26.03 -5.41
CA ARG A 7 -0.20 25.02 -5.31
C ARG A 7 -0.03 23.91 -6.37
N MET A 8 0.26 24.25 -7.63
CA MET A 8 0.51 23.25 -8.68
C MET A 8 1.71 22.35 -8.35
N VAL A 9 2.82 22.92 -7.87
CA VAL A 9 4.00 22.15 -7.46
C VAL A 9 3.66 21.21 -6.30
N THR A 10 2.90 21.68 -5.30
CA THR A 10 2.47 20.82 -4.18
C THR A 10 1.50 19.72 -4.62
N CYS A 11 0.58 20.01 -5.55
CA CYS A 11 -0.32 18.99 -6.10
C CYS A 11 0.47 17.94 -6.89
N HIS A 12 1.42 18.36 -7.73
CA HIS A 12 2.23 17.43 -8.52
C HIS A 12 3.11 16.55 -7.63
N TRP A 13 3.76 17.16 -6.62
CA TRP A 13 4.56 16.44 -5.64
C TRP A 13 3.71 15.40 -4.87
N SER A 14 2.50 15.79 -4.45
CA SER A 14 1.58 14.92 -3.72
C SER A 14 1.10 13.78 -4.62
N ALA A 15 0.58 14.09 -5.81
CA ALA A 15 0.08 13.09 -6.76
C ALA A 15 1.10 11.99 -7.07
N ARG A 16 2.39 12.32 -7.16
CA ARG A 16 3.48 11.37 -7.43
C ARG A 16 3.86 10.49 -6.22
N ARG A 17 3.29 10.77 -5.04
CA ARG A 17 3.61 10.13 -3.75
C ARG A 17 2.41 9.49 -3.06
N ILE A 18 1.17 9.82 -3.44
CA ILE A 18 -0.04 9.24 -2.82
C ILE A 18 -0.02 7.71 -2.92
N GLU A 19 0.33 7.16 -4.09
CA GLU A 19 0.40 5.70 -4.30
C GLU A 19 1.40 5.04 -3.34
N ARG A 20 2.65 5.53 -3.32
CA ARG A 20 3.68 5.00 -2.40
C ARG A 20 3.29 5.12 -0.92
N TYR A 21 2.63 6.22 -0.55
CA TYR A 21 2.13 6.42 0.81
C TYR A 21 1.05 5.41 1.18
N LEU A 22 0.10 5.15 0.27
CA LEU A 22 -1.02 4.25 0.54
C LEU A 22 -0.65 2.77 0.46
N ASP A 23 0.27 2.42 -0.44
CA ASP A 23 0.73 1.04 -0.61
C ASP A 23 1.82 0.64 0.40
N ASN A 24 2.29 1.57 1.24
CA ASN A 24 3.42 1.38 2.17
C ASN A 24 4.60 0.69 1.48
N ASP A 25 4.94 1.16 0.28
CA ASP A 25 5.94 0.52 -0.59
C ASP A 25 7.28 0.35 0.15
N PRO A 26 7.70 -0.88 0.49
CA PRO A 26 8.91 -1.13 1.25
C PRO A 26 10.18 -0.79 0.45
N SER A 27 10.08 -0.69 -0.88
CA SER A 27 11.19 -0.32 -1.75
C SER A 27 11.43 1.19 -1.83
N ALA A 28 10.47 2.00 -1.37
CA ALA A 28 10.53 3.45 -1.43
C ALA A 28 9.82 4.11 -0.22
N PRO A 29 10.34 3.93 1.00
CA PRO A 29 9.73 4.46 2.22
C PRO A 29 9.71 5.99 2.21
N LEU A 30 8.59 6.57 2.61
CA LEU A 30 8.48 8.01 2.85
C LEU A 30 9.02 8.36 4.23
N THR A 31 9.74 9.48 4.31
CA THR A 31 10.14 10.03 5.61
C THR A 31 8.93 10.58 6.37
N LEU A 32 9.00 10.66 7.70
CA LEU A 32 7.92 11.21 8.53
C LEU A 32 7.53 12.65 8.14
N SER A 33 8.50 13.46 7.71
CA SER A 33 8.25 14.83 7.25
C SER A 33 7.51 14.86 5.91
N GLU A 34 7.82 13.94 4.99
CA GLU A 34 7.07 13.79 3.75
C GLU A 34 5.65 13.27 3.99
N VAL A 35 5.48 12.32 4.91
CA VAL A 35 4.15 11.83 5.32
C VAL A 35 3.30 13.00 5.84
N ARG A 36 3.83 13.76 6.81
CA ARG A 36 3.11 14.90 7.39
C ARG A 36 2.73 15.94 6.34
N ARG A 37 3.66 16.27 5.44
CA ARG A 37 3.42 17.23 4.35
C ARG A 37 2.33 16.75 3.39
N LEU A 38 2.30 15.45 3.11
CA LEU A 38 1.28 14.84 2.25
C LEU A 38 -0.10 14.88 2.91
N GLU A 39 -0.18 14.52 4.19
CA GLU A 39 -1.43 14.56 4.98
C GLU A 39 -1.98 15.99 5.08
N GLU A 40 -1.12 16.98 5.39
CA GLU A 40 -1.48 18.40 5.41
C GLU A 40 -2.06 18.85 4.06
N HIS A 41 -1.48 18.39 2.94
CA HIS A 41 -1.99 18.73 1.60
C HIS A 41 -3.30 18.04 1.25
N LEU A 42 -3.44 16.75 1.60
CA LEU A 42 -4.66 15.98 1.38
C LEU A 42 -5.85 16.56 2.15
N ALA A 43 -5.62 17.15 3.32
CA ALA A 43 -6.66 17.82 4.10
C ALA A 43 -7.23 19.08 3.43
N VAL A 44 -6.49 19.72 2.52
CA VAL A 44 -6.87 21.02 1.93
C VAL A 44 -7.13 20.96 0.42
N CYS A 45 -6.66 19.92 -0.27
CA CYS A 45 -6.79 19.80 -1.72
C CYS A 45 -7.77 18.69 -2.10
N GLU A 46 -8.98 19.09 -2.50
CA GLU A 46 -10.06 18.18 -2.90
C GLU A 46 -9.65 17.21 -4.01
N LYS A 47 -8.92 17.68 -5.04
CA LYS A 47 -8.44 16.83 -6.14
C LYS A 47 -7.52 15.72 -5.64
N CYS A 48 -6.55 16.04 -4.78
CA CYS A 48 -5.63 15.03 -4.25
C CYS A 48 -6.33 14.11 -3.24
N ALA A 49 -7.29 14.64 -2.46
CA ALA A 49 -8.11 13.84 -1.55
C ALA A 49 -8.94 12.79 -2.30
N HIS A 50 -9.53 13.16 -3.43
CA HIS A 50 -10.30 12.25 -4.30
C HIS A 50 -9.42 11.12 -4.85
N VAL A 51 -8.26 11.46 -5.43
CA VAL A 51 -7.29 10.45 -5.91
C VAL A 51 -6.88 9.48 -4.79
N GLY A 52 -6.63 9.99 -3.58
CA GLY A 52 -6.31 9.14 -2.44
C GLY A 52 -7.48 8.25 -1.99
N ALA A 53 -8.73 8.70 -2.14
CA ALA A 53 -9.90 7.89 -1.86
C ALA A 53 -10.07 6.75 -2.87
N ASP A 54 -9.85 7.03 -4.16
CA ASP A 54 -9.92 6.04 -5.24
C ASP A 54 -8.87 4.95 -5.07
N GLN A 55 -7.62 5.33 -4.78
CA GLN A 55 -6.54 4.36 -4.53
C GLN A 55 -6.82 3.49 -3.31
N ARG A 56 -7.34 4.07 -2.21
CA ARG A 56 -7.78 3.27 -1.05
C ARG A 56 -8.92 2.32 -1.39
N ALA A 57 -9.87 2.74 -2.22
CA ALA A 57 -10.96 1.87 -2.67
C ALA A 57 -10.44 0.70 -3.52
N LEU A 58 -9.51 0.97 -4.44
CA LEU A 58 -8.85 -0.05 -5.25
C LEU A 58 -8.06 -1.03 -4.39
N SER A 59 -7.21 -0.55 -3.49
CA SER A 59 -6.41 -1.38 -2.59
C SER A 59 -7.30 -2.30 -1.72
N ARG A 60 -8.42 -1.79 -1.21
CA ARG A 60 -9.42 -2.61 -0.51
C ARG A 60 -10.05 -3.67 -1.40
N ALA A 61 -10.45 -3.31 -2.63
CA ALA A 61 -11.04 -4.26 -3.57
C ALA A 61 -10.07 -5.38 -3.93
N LEU A 62 -8.79 -5.04 -4.18
CA LEU A 62 -7.72 -6.00 -4.44
C LEU A 62 -7.46 -6.90 -3.23
N SER A 63 -7.46 -6.34 -2.02
CA SER A 63 -7.28 -7.11 -0.78
C SER A 63 -8.44 -8.08 -0.53
N LEU A 64 -9.69 -7.65 -0.77
CA LEU A 64 -10.85 -8.53 -0.66
C LEU A 64 -10.83 -9.64 -1.71
N TRP A 65 -10.42 -9.31 -2.93
CA TRP A 65 -10.29 -10.30 -3.99
C TRP A 65 -9.16 -11.29 -3.73
N SER A 66 -8.01 -10.82 -3.23
CA SER A 66 -6.91 -11.70 -2.85
C SER A 66 -7.35 -12.63 -1.71
N GLN A 67 -8.00 -12.12 -0.66
CA GLN A 67 -8.53 -12.94 0.43
C GLN A 67 -9.52 -14.02 -0.05
N ARG A 68 -10.40 -13.69 -1.00
CA ARG A 68 -11.32 -14.67 -1.60
C ARG A 68 -10.62 -15.75 -2.42
N ARG A 69 -9.40 -15.49 -2.88
CA ARG A 69 -8.63 -16.38 -3.75
C ARG A 69 -7.47 -17.06 -3.01
N LEU A 70 -7.13 -16.59 -1.81
CA LEU A 70 -5.96 -17.02 -1.06
C LEU A 70 -6.29 -18.28 -0.25
N VAL A 71 -5.95 -19.37 -0.93
CA VAL A 71 -5.51 -20.66 -0.42
C VAL A 71 -6.62 -21.65 -0.06
N ASP A 72 -6.63 -22.76 -0.81
CA ASP A 72 -7.28 -23.99 -0.39
C ASP A 72 -6.63 -24.44 0.93
N GLU A 73 -7.37 -24.35 2.04
CA GLU A 73 -6.93 -24.77 3.38
C GLU A 73 -6.37 -26.21 3.36
N ALA A 74 -6.91 -27.08 2.51
CA ALA A 74 -6.39 -28.44 2.35
C ALA A 74 -5.00 -28.44 1.69
N ALA A 75 -4.72 -27.52 0.76
CA ALA A 75 -3.40 -27.36 0.18
C ALA A 75 -2.39 -26.82 1.19
N LEU A 76 -2.80 -25.89 2.07
CA LEU A 76 -1.98 -25.39 3.17
C LEU A 76 -1.62 -26.49 4.16
N ALA A 77 -2.61 -27.29 4.57
CA ALA A 77 -2.40 -28.43 5.46
C ALA A 77 -1.41 -29.45 4.87
N ARG A 78 -1.57 -29.79 3.58
CA ARG A 78 -0.63 -30.68 2.87
C ARG A 78 0.79 -30.13 2.85
N MET A 79 0.94 -28.81 2.68
CA MET A 79 2.25 -28.15 2.64
C MET A 79 2.92 -28.16 4.02
N HIS A 80 2.18 -27.92 5.11
CA HIS A 80 2.68 -28.05 6.48
C HIS A 80 3.13 -29.48 6.79
N ASP A 81 2.35 -30.49 6.40
CA ASP A 81 2.73 -31.89 6.60
C ASP A 81 3.97 -32.30 5.81
N ALA A 82 4.16 -31.75 4.62
CA ALA A 82 5.39 -31.96 3.85
C ALA A 82 6.60 -31.32 4.54
N LEU A 83 6.45 -30.09 5.03
CA LEU A 83 7.52 -29.37 5.72
C LEU A 83 7.94 -30.08 7.03
N ASN A 84 6.97 -30.51 7.83
CA ASN A 84 7.22 -31.23 9.08
C ASN A 84 7.96 -32.55 8.85
N ARG A 85 7.67 -33.26 7.75
CA ARG A 85 8.41 -34.47 7.37
C ARG A 85 9.87 -34.18 7.03
N VAL A 86 10.13 -33.15 6.23
CA VAL A 86 11.50 -32.76 5.88
C VAL A 86 12.32 -32.36 7.11
N ILE A 87 11.71 -31.62 8.05
CA ILE A 87 12.36 -31.25 9.32
C ILE A 87 12.66 -32.51 10.16
N ALA A 88 11.70 -33.43 10.28
CA ALA A 88 11.87 -34.67 11.04
C ALA A 88 12.86 -35.68 10.41
N GLU A 89 13.12 -35.56 9.11
CA GLU A 89 14.12 -36.36 8.39
C GLU A 89 15.52 -35.74 8.45
N GLY A 90 15.64 -34.41 8.52
CA GLY A 90 16.91 -33.70 8.60
C GLY A 90 17.56 -33.67 9.99
N ASP A 91 16.83 -34.06 11.04
CA ASP A 91 17.30 -34.10 12.44
C ASP A 91 17.80 -35.51 12.87
N ARG A 92 18.03 -36.41 11.90
CA ARG A 92 18.58 -37.77 12.05
C ARG A 92 19.95 -37.92 11.38
#